data_AF-A0A6C0DAZ1-F1
#
_entry.id   AF-A0A6C0DAZ1-F1
#
_cell.length_a   1.000
_cell.length_b   1.000
_cell.length_c   1.000
_cell.angle_alpha   90.00
_cell.angle_beta   90.00
_cell.angle_gamma   90.00
#
_symmetry.space_group_name_H-M   'P 1'
#
loop_
_entity.id
_entity.type
_entity.pdbx_description
1 polymer ?
#
loop_
_entity_poly.entity_id
_entity_poly.type
_entity_poly.pdbx_seq_one_letter_code
_entity_poly.pdbx_strand_id
1 'polypeptide(L)'
;MPQIELEIAPEPASPASAAADDLSPFLQWGPAIEVLMARWCDEAKAHEWMHTESCSLFGARSKQIMITLNVLMAISGFSNVITGGTSWPGGFQPSWFFGGLSIAVSILTMLQDKLNYASSATEHGIWAQRWTIVRRRIEEELAVPVKMRKSCESFLKSLRHEINQLSTAGSQKIPESVRKACRRRFEKVQEFELPEICGVAEHTRVYVALPGGQ
;
A
#
# COMPACT_ATOMS: atom_id res chain seq x y z
N MET A 1 4.07 54.47 -60.57
CA MET A 1 3.73 53.13 -60.06
C MET A 1 3.49 53.25 -58.57
N PRO A 2 2.24 53.09 -58.12
CA PRO A 2 1.80 53.22 -56.72
C PRO A 2 1.88 51.86 -55.99
N GLN A 3 2.15 51.88 -54.68
CA GLN A 3 1.94 50.80 -53.71
C GLN A 3 1.74 51.53 -52.35
N ILE A 4 0.56 52.09 -52.09
CA ILE A 4 -0.61 51.47 -51.41
C ILE A 4 -0.20 50.88 -50.05
N GLU A 5 -0.36 51.74 -49.04
CA GLU A 5 -0.43 51.43 -47.61
C GLU A 5 -1.65 50.52 -47.39
N LEU A 6 -1.43 49.27 -46.98
CA LEU A 6 -2.50 48.35 -46.61
C LEU A 6 -2.55 48.25 -45.08
N GLU A 7 -3.40 49.10 -44.51
CA GLU A 7 -3.85 49.05 -43.13
C GLU A 7 -4.48 47.68 -42.84
N ILE A 8 -3.78 46.85 -42.07
CA ILE A 8 -4.28 45.56 -41.61
C ILE A 8 -5.25 45.84 -40.46
N ALA A 9 -6.53 45.89 -40.80
CA ALA A 9 -7.62 45.89 -39.84
C ALA A 9 -7.62 44.59 -39.00
N PRO A 10 -7.96 44.65 -37.71
CA PRO A 10 -8.05 43.46 -36.88
C PRO A 10 -9.27 42.61 -37.28
N GLU A 11 -9.01 41.33 -37.58
CA GLU A 11 -10.04 40.33 -37.86
C GLU A 11 -10.96 40.18 -36.63
N PRO A 12 -12.31 40.24 -36.81
CA PRO A 12 -13.23 40.19 -35.69
C PRO A 12 -13.22 38.80 -35.05
N ALA A 13 -12.91 38.78 -33.74
CA ALA A 13 -12.99 37.60 -32.90
C ALA A 13 -14.35 36.91 -33.06
N SER A 14 -14.32 35.69 -33.59
CA SER A 14 -15.46 34.77 -33.66
C SER A 14 -16.01 34.52 -32.25
N PRO A 15 -17.28 34.85 -31.95
CA PRO A 15 -17.86 34.63 -30.63
C PRO A 15 -18.29 33.17 -30.37
N ALA A 16 -17.88 32.21 -31.20
CA ALA A 16 -18.40 30.84 -31.17
C ALA A 16 -17.57 29.82 -30.37
N SER A 17 -16.42 30.19 -29.78
CA SER A 17 -15.57 29.25 -29.01
C SER A 17 -15.65 29.41 -27.48
N ALA A 18 -16.49 30.31 -26.97
CA ALA A 18 -16.59 30.60 -25.53
C ALA A 18 -17.83 29.99 -24.84
N ALA A 19 -18.61 29.16 -25.55
CA ALA A 19 -19.91 28.66 -25.07
C ALA A 19 -19.99 27.13 -24.97
N ALA A 20 -18.85 26.45 -24.78
CA ALA A 20 -18.79 25.00 -24.58
C ALA A 20 -18.23 24.62 -23.19
N ASP A 21 -18.30 25.53 -22.22
CA ASP A 21 -17.71 25.35 -20.89
C ASP A 21 -18.72 25.64 -19.78
N ASP A 22 -19.94 25.11 -19.89
CA ASP A 22 -20.91 25.19 -18.79
C ASP A 22 -22.06 24.17 -18.93
N LEU A 23 -21.83 22.90 -18.57
CA LEU A 23 -22.87 22.03 -17.97
C LEU A 23 -22.35 20.65 -17.49
N SER A 24 -21.18 20.57 -16.87
CA SER A 24 -20.97 19.53 -15.84
C SER A 24 -21.32 20.19 -14.51
N PRO A 25 -22.20 19.64 -13.66
CA PRO A 25 -22.48 20.23 -12.36
C PRO A 25 -21.16 20.28 -11.60
N PHE A 26 -20.54 21.45 -11.52
CA PHE A 26 -19.23 21.63 -10.91
C PHE A 26 -19.31 21.05 -9.51
N LEU A 27 -18.63 19.95 -9.27
CA LEU A 27 -18.54 19.35 -7.95
C LEU A 27 -17.81 20.37 -7.08
N GLN A 28 -18.55 21.12 -6.27
CA GLN A 28 -17.99 22.15 -5.40
C GLN A 28 -17.61 21.53 -4.05
N TRP A 29 -16.56 22.07 -3.44
CA TRP A 29 -16.16 21.73 -2.08
C TRP A 29 -17.33 21.98 -1.12
N GLY A 30 -17.76 20.93 -0.43
CA GLY A 30 -18.83 20.98 0.56
C GLY A 30 -18.53 20.09 1.75
N PRO A 31 -19.27 20.24 2.86
CA PRO A 31 -19.01 19.50 4.10
C PRO A 31 -19.09 17.98 3.91
N ALA A 32 -19.97 17.49 3.01
CA ALA A 32 -20.06 16.07 2.68
C ALA A 32 -18.76 15.51 2.05
N ILE A 33 -18.08 16.33 1.24
CA ILE A 33 -16.81 15.94 0.60
C ILE A 33 -15.67 15.93 1.63
N GLU A 34 -15.67 16.87 2.57
CA GLU A 34 -14.66 16.90 3.64
C GLU A 34 -14.79 15.68 4.55
N VAL A 35 -16.02 15.29 4.92
CA VAL A 35 -16.28 14.05 5.64
C VAL A 35 -15.81 12.84 4.82
N LEU A 36 -16.12 12.78 3.53
CA LEU A 36 -15.66 11.69 2.65
C LEU A 36 -14.12 11.58 2.62
N MET A 37 -13.42 12.71 2.50
CA MET A 37 -11.95 12.73 2.52
C MET A 37 -11.38 12.33 3.88
N ALA A 38 -12.02 12.74 4.98
CA ALA A 38 -11.63 12.30 6.32
C ALA A 38 -11.73 10.78 6.46
N ARG A 39 -12.81 10.18 5.97
CA ARG A 39 -12.99 8.71 5.93
C ARG A 39 -11.90 8.01 5.13
N TRP A 40 -11.61 8.50 3.93
CA TRP A 40 -10.51 7.97 3.10
C TRP A 40 -9.14 8.13 3.76
N CYS A 41 -8.94 9.20 4.53
CA CYS A 41 -7.71 9.40 5.29
C CYS A 41 -7.54 8.35 6.40
N ASP A 42 -8.62 8.02 7.11
CA ASP A 42 -8.60 7.01 8.16
C ASP A 42 -8.44 5.59 7.59
N GLU A 43 -9.11 5.30 6.47
CA GLU A 43 -8.89 4.07 5.71
C GLU A 43 -7.41 3.93 5.29
N ALA A 44 -6.81 5.01 4.76
CA ALA A 44 -5.40 5.05 4.37
C ALA A 44 -4.45 4.83 5.56
N LYS A 45 -4.73 5.42 6.74
CA LYS A 45 -3.95 5.20 7.97
C LYS A 45 -3.99 3.74 8.41
N ALA A 46 -5.16 3.10 8.33
CA ALA A 46 -5.30 1.68 8.68
C ALA A 46 -4.47 0.80 7.72
N HIS A 47 -4.52 1.06 6.42
CA HIS A 47 -3.72 0.34 5.43
C HIS A 47 -2.21 0.57 5.59
N GLU A 48 -1.78 1.81 5.82
CA GLU A 48 -0.39 2.16 6.13
C GLU A 48 0.13 1.36 7.32
N TRP A 49 -0.65 1.32 8.41
CA TRP A 49 -0.29 0.57 9.61
C TRP A 49 -0.20 -0.93 9.35
N MET A 50 -1.19 -1.51 8.66
CA MET A 50 -1.19 -2.94 8.33
C MET A 50 0.02 -3.36 7.48
N HIS A 51 0.40 -2.54 6.49
CA HIS A 51 1.57 -2.82 5.66
C HIS A 51 2.89 -2.61 6.41
N THR A 52 2.97 -1.60 7.28
CA THR A 52 4.15 -1.36 8.13
C THR A 52 4.39 -2.52 9.10
N GLU A 53 3.33 -2.99 9.76
CA GLU A 53 3.41 -4.13 10.67
C GLU A 53 3.79 -5.41 9.92
N SER A 54 3.19 -5.65 8.75
CA SER A 54 3.54 -6.79 7.90
C SER A 54 5.01 -6.76 7.46
N CYS A 55 5.53 -5.59 7.08
CA CYS A 55 6.94 -5.39 6.74
C CYS A 55 7.86 -5.80 7.90
N SER A 56 7.56 -5.35 9.12
CA SER A 56 8.32 -5.72 10.33
C SER A 56 8.28 -7.23 10.59
N LEU A 57 7.10 -7.85 10.52
CA LEU A 57 6.92 -9.29 10.75
C LEU A 57 7.67 -10.16 9.74
N PHE A 58 7.54 -9.87 8.44
CA PHE A 58 8.24 -10.61 7.39
C PHE A 58 9.75 -10.36 7.43
N GLY A 59 10.17 -9.13 7.75
CA GLY A 59 11.58 -8.80 7.95
C GLY A 59 12.22 -9.59 9.10
N ALA A 60 11.53 -9.72 10.23
CA ALA A 60 11.99 -10.52 11.36
C ALA A 60 12.10 -12.02 11.01
N ARG A 61 11.07 -12.58 10.36
CA ARG A 61 11.06 -13.99 9.92
C ARG A 61 12.18 -14.29 8.92
N SER A 62 12.40 -13.38 7.97
CA SER A 62 13.48 -13.53 6.99
C SER A 62 14.85 -13.58 7.66
N LYS A 63 15.10 -12.69 8.64
CA LYS A 63 16.35 -12.67 9.41
C LYS A 63 16.54 -13.97 10.21
N GLN A 64 15.48 -14.45 10.87
CA GLN A 64 15.53 -15.70 11.63
C GLN A 64 15.90 -16.89 10.74
N ILE A 65 15.22 -17.07 9.60
CA ILE A 65 15.51 -18.17 8.67
C ILE A 65 16.94 -18.07 8.12
N MET A 66 17.37 -16.87 7.74
CA MET A 66 18.73 -16.66 7.23
C MET A 66 19.80 -17.01 8.27
N ILE A 67 19.63 -16.59 9.53
CA ILE A 67 20.57 -16.91 10.61
C ILE A 67 20.58 -18.42 10.85
N THR A 68 19.41 -19.06 10.95
CA THR A 68 19.32 -20.52 11.13
C THR A 68 19.99 -21.27 10.00
N LEU A 69 19.75 -20.89 8.74
CA LEU A 69 20.36 -21.54 7.59
C LEU A 69 21.89 -21.35 7.59
N ASN A 70 22.38 -20.14 7.87
CA ASN A 70 23.82 -19.87 7.96
C ASN A 70 24.52 -20.70 9.05
N VAL A 71 23.88 -20.88 10.21
CA VAL A 71 24.41 -21.73 11.29
C VAL A 71 24.44 -23.20 10.84
N LEU A 72 23.37 -23.70 10.22
CA LEU A 72 23.34 -25.08 9.70
C LEU A 72 24.41 -25.31 8.62
N MET A 73 24.61 -24.33 7.73
CA MET A 73 25.67 -24.38 6.72
C MET A 73 27.06 -24.40 7.36
N ALA A 74 27.30 -23.61 8.41
CA ALA A 74 28.57 -23.63 9.12
C ALA A 74 28.86 -24.98 9.80
N ILE A 75 27.84 -25.57 10.45
CA ILE A 75 27.94 -26.92 11.06
C ILE A 75 28.20 -27.96 9.97
N SER A 76 27.50 -27.88 8.84
CA SER A 76 27.74 -28.77 7.70
C SER A 76 29.14 -28.57 7.11
N GLY A 77 29.68 -27.36 7.07
CA GLY A 77 31.06 -27.09 6.62
C GLY A 77 32.12 -27.72 7.52
N PHE A 78 31.84 -27.82 8.83
CA PHE A 78 32.71 -28.52 9.80
C PHE A 78 32.77 -30.03 9.58
N SER A 79 31.83 -30.64 8.85
CA SER A 79 31.84 -32.07 8.56
C SER A 79 33.11 -32.51 7.85
N ASN A 80 33.59 -31.69 6.91
CA ASN A 80 34.79 -31.99 6.13
C ASN A 80 36.04 -32.07 7.02
N VAL A 81 36.05 -31.36 8.15
CA VAL A 81 37.17 -31.34 9.10
C VAL A 81 37.13 -32.56 10.02
N ILE A 82 35.95 -32.93 10.54
CA ILE A 82 35.81 -34.01 11.54
C ILE A 82 35.96 -35.39 10.89
N THR A 83 35.41 -35.57 9.69
CA THR A 83 35.38 -36.87 9.01
C THR A 83 36.76 -37.33 8.51
N GLY A 84 37.69 -36.39 8.33
CA GLY A 84 39.08 -36.69 7.93
C GLY A 84 39.98 -37.21 9.06
N GLY A 85 39.53 -37.17 10.32
CA GLY A 85 40.43 -37.33 11.47
C GLY A 85 40.16 -38.49 12.43
N THR A 86 38.92 -38.96 12.62
CA THR A 86 38.63 -39.93 13.70
C THR A 86 37.42 -40.82 13.41
N SER A 87 37.62 -42.14 13.41
CA SER A 87 36.56 -43.13 13.56
C SER A 87 36.21 -43.23 15.04
N TRP A 88 34.94 -42.94 15.40
CA TRP A 88 34.50 -43.03 16.79
C TRP A 88 34.33 -44.50 17.22
N PRO A 89 34.76 -44.88 18.44
CA PRO A 89 34.52 -46.22 18.95
C PRO A 89 33.04 -46.35 19.31
N GLY A 90 32.29 -47.12 18.51
CA GLY A 90 30.84 -47.30 18.69
C GLY A 90 30.04 -47.57 17.42
N GLY A 91 30.67 -47.61 16.23
CA GLY A 91 30.00 -47.94 14.96
C GLY A 91 29.14 -46.82 14.37
N PHE A 92 28.94 -45.70 15.09
CA PHE A 92 28.29 -44.51 14.55
C PHE A 92 29.30 -43.71 13.72
N GLN A 93 29.09 -43.65 12.41
CA GLN A 93 29.92 -42.86 11.50
C GLN A 93 29.37 -41.43 11.42
N PRO A 94 30.14 -40.39 11.84
CA PRO A 94 29.70 -39.00 11.77
C PRO A 94 29.23 -38.57 10.37
N SER A 95 29.74 -39.21 9.32
CA SER A 95 29.33 -38.98 7.93
C SER A 95 27.83 -39.16 7.67
N TRP A 96 27.15 -40.06 8.38
CA TRP A 96 25.71 -40.28 8.20
C TRP A 96 24.90 -39.09 8.73
N PHE A 97 25.30 -38.55 9.88
CA PHE A 97 24.71 -37.34 10.45
C PHE A 97 24.93 -36.12 9.55
N PHE A 98 26.17 -35.90 9.11
CA PHE A 98 26.50 -34.76 8.25
C PHE A 98 25.91 -34.89 6.83
N GLY A 99 25.77 -36.11 6.30
CA GLY A 99 25.05 -36.37 5.05
C GLY A 99 23.57 -36.00 5.16
N GLY A 100 22.90 -36.39 6.24
CA GLY A 100 21.51 -35.98 6.52
C GLY A 100 21.36 -34.46 6.69
N LEU A 101 22.30 -33.83 7.41
CA LEU A 101 22.30 -32.37 7.60
C LEU A 101 22.46 -31.61 6.27
N SER A 102 23.30 -32.10 5.36
CA SER A 102 23.49 -31.50 4.04
C SER A 102 22.20 -31.51 3.20
N ILE A 103 21.44 -32.61 3.26
CA ILE A 103 20.12 -32.71 2.60
C ILE A 103 19.13 -31.73 3.24
N ALA A 104 19.10 -31.65 4.58
CA ALA A 104 18.24 -30.70 5.29
C ALA A 104 18.55 -29.24 4.93
N VAL A 105 19.84 -28.86 4.87
CA VAL A 105 20.29 -27.54 4.41
C VAL A 105 19.79 -27.27 3.00
N SER A 106 19.92 -28.24 2.09
CA SER A 106 19.52 -28.09 0.69
C SER A 106 18.01 -27.83 0.55
N ILE A 107 17.18 -28.56 1.29
CA ILE A 107 15.72 -28.36 1.31
C ILE A 107 15.37 -26.99 1.92
N LEU A 108 16.03 -26.61 3.02
CA LEU A 108 15.80 -25.31 3.65
C LEU A 108 16.19 -24.13 2.73
N THR A 109 17.29 -24.25 1.98
CA THR A 109 17.68 -23.25 0.97
C THR A 109 16.62 -23.14 -0.13
N MET A 110 16.13 -24.26 -0.66
CA MET A 110 15.04 -24.24 -1.66
C MET A 110 13.77 -23.58 -1.11
N LEU A 111 13.40 -23.86 0.15
CA LEU A 111 12.26 -23.22 0.80
C LEU A 111 12.49 -21.72 1.00
N GLN A 112 13.69 -21.31 1.40
CA GLN A 112 14.04 -19.89 1.53
C GLN A 112 13.89 -19.15 0.20
N ASP A 113 14.39 -19.73 -0.89
CA ASP A 113 14.27 -19.13 -2.23
C ASP A 113 12.82 -19.01 -2.69
N LYS A 114 11.98 -19.99 -2.35
CA LYS A 114 10.54 -19.97 -2.70
C LYS A 114 9.72 -19.02 -1.84
N LEU A 115 9.98 -18.97 -0.53
CA LEU A 115 9.22 -18.15 0.41
C LEU A 115 9.61 -16.68 0.32
N ASN A 116 10.88 -16.40 0.01
CA ASN A 116 11.46 -15.08 -0.22
C ASN A 116 10.88 -13.97 0.69
N TYR A 117 10.86 -14.22 2.00
CA TYR A 117 10.28 -13.32 2.99
C TYR A 117 10.92 -11.93 2.97
N ALA A 118 12.20 -11.83 2.58
CA ALA A 118 12.89 -10.57 2.39
C ALA A 118 12.23 -9.70 1.30
N SER A 119 11.95 -10.29 0.13
CA SER A 119 11.29 -9.58 -0.97
C SER A 119 9.86 -9.17 -0.59
N SER A 120 9.11 -10.06 0.07
CA SER A 120 7.75 -9.76 0.54
C SER A 120 7.75 -8.63 1.59
N ALA A 121 8.72 -8.60 2.50
CA ALA A 121 8.86 -7.50 3.48
C ALA A 121 9.09 -6.15 2.78
N THR A 122 10.02 -6.09 1.83
CA THR A 122 10.29 -4.88 1.05
C THR A 122 9.08 -4.44 0.25
N GLU A 123 8.35 -5.40 -0.35
CA GLU A 123 7.10 -5.12 -1.06
C GLU A 123 6.08 -4.44 -0.13
N HIS A 124 5.85 -4.98 1.07
CA HIS A 124 5.00 -4.35 2.07
C HIS A 124 5.49 -2.96 2.49
N GLY A 125 6.80 -2.74 2.58
CA GLY A 125 7.39 -1.41 2.81
C GLY A 125 7.02 -0.40 1.72
N ILE A 126 7.07 -0.81 0.45
CA ILE A 126 6.68 0.04 -0.69
C ILE A 126 5.18 0.37 -0.62
N TRP A 127 4.34 -0.60 -0.30
CA TRP A 127 2.90 -0.37 -0.13
C TRP A 127 2.60 0.59 1.02
N ALA A 128 3.26 0.42 2.17
CA ALA A 128 3.13 1.35 3.31
C ALA A 128 3.47 2.79 2.88
N GLN A 129 4.60 2.98 2.20
CA GLN A 129 5.02 4.29 1.71
C GLN A 129 4.00 4.92 0.76
N ARG A 130 3.39 4.14 -0.15
CA ARG A 130 2.35 4.63 -1.06
C ARG A 130 1.11 5.10 -0.29
N TRP A 131 0.69 4.37 0.73
CA TRP A 131 -0.42 4.80 1.60
C TRP A 131 -0.07 6.05 2.41
N THR A 132 1.16 6.18 2.89
CA THR A 132 1.64 7.41 3.54
C THR A 132 1.53 8.61 2.60
N ILE A 133 1.86 8.47 1.31
CA ILE A 133 1.75 9.56 0.31
C ILE A 133 0.29 9.97 0.12
N VAL A 134 -0.62 9.00 -0.06
CA VAL A 134 -2.05 9.27 -0.20
C VAL A 134 -2.60 9.98 1.05
N ARG A 135 -2.28 9.47 2.24
CA ARG A 135 -2.68 10.08 3.50
C ARG A 135 -2.22 11.53 3.63
N ARG A 136 -0.92 11.79 3.40
CA ARG A 136 -0.35 13.15 3.47
C ARG A 136 -1.02 14.08 2.48
N ARG A 137 -1.26 13.62 1.24
CA ARG A 137 -1.95 14.41 0.22
C ARG A 137 -3.37 14.81 0.64
N ILE A 138 -4.09 13.92 1.34
CA ILE A 138 -5.42 14.23 1.88
C ILE A 138 -5.32 15.23 3.04
N GLU A 139 -4.38 15.01 3.97
CA GLU A 139 -4.15 15.89 5.12
C GLU A 139 -3.74 17.31 4.68
N GLU A 140 -2.87 17.42 3.67
CA GLU A 140 -2.43 18.68 3.08
C GLU A 140 -3.60 19.44 2.44
N GLU A 141 -4.46 18.77 1.66
CA GLU A 141 -5.60 19.43 1.01
C GLU A 141 -6.68 19.83 2.04
N LEU A 142 -6.92 19.01 3.07
CA LEU A 142 -7.84 19.34 4.18
C LEU A 142 -7.35 20.52 5.02
N ALA A 143 -6.04 20.67 5.20
CA ALA A 143 -5.44 21.79 5.94
C ALA A 143 -5.56 23.14 5.21
N VAL A 144 -5.66 23.12 3.86
CA VAL A 144 -5.82 24.32 3.04
C VAL A 144 -7.28 24.80 3.09
N PRO A 145 -7.56 26.12 3.20
CA PRO A 145 -8.92 26.64 3.14
C PRO A 145 -9.55 26.45 1.75
N VAL A 146 -10.84 26.14 1.70
CA VAL A 146 -11.62 25.82 0.49
C VAL A 146 -11.37 26.78 -0.69
N LYS A 147 -11.17 28.07 -0.41
CA LYS A 147 -10.98 29.12 -1.43
C LYS A 147 -9.65 29.04 -2.18
N MET A 148 -8.64 28.36 -1.63
CA MET A 148 -7.31 28.21 -2.23
C MET A 148 -7.04 26.80 -2.75
N ARG A 149 -8.05 25.91 -2.70
CA ARG A 149 -7.92 24.51 -3.12
C ARG A 149 -7.94 24.35 -4.64
N LYS A 150 -7.40 23.23 -5.10
CA LYS A 150 -7.49 22.83 -6.52
C LYS A 150 -8.94 22.50 -6.90
N SER A 151 -9.19 22.33 -8.20
CA SER A 151 -10.49 21.84 -8.67
C SER A 151 -10.84 20.52 -7.97
N CYS A 152 -11.97 20.54 -7.25
CA CYS A 152 -12.42 19.45 -6.40
C CYS A 152 -12.60 18.15 -7.19
N GLU A 153 -13.17 18.25 -8.39
CA GLU A 153 -13.42 17.11 -9.26
C GLU A 153 -12.12 16.40 -9.69
N SER A 154 -11.15 17.16 -10.19
CA SER A 154 -9.87 16.62 -10.65
C SER A 154 -9.10 15.98 -9.50
N PHE A 155 -9.12 16.60 -8.32
CA PHE A 155 -8.46 16.07 -7.13
C PHE A 155 -9.11 14.76 -6.66
N LEU A 156 -10.44 14.75 -6.47
CA LEU A 156 -11.16 13.57 -6.02
C LEU A 156 -11.07 12.41 -7.01
N LYS A 157 -11.13 12.67 -8.31
CA LYS A 157 -10.96 11.63 -9.35
C LYS A 157 -9.58 10.99 -9.26
N SER A 158 -8.51 11.79 -9.17
CA SER A 158 -7.14 11.31 -9.03
C SER A 158 -6.96 10.52 -7.73
N LEU A 159 -7.46 11.04 -6.62
CA LEU A 159 -7.34 10.42 -5.31
C LEU A 159 -8.08 9.07 -5.25
N ARG A 160 -9.32 9.03 -5.75
CA ARG A 160 -10.12 7.80 -5.82
C ARG A 160 -9.46 6.74 -6.71
N HIS A 161 -8.87 7.15 -7.83
CA HIS A 161 -8.14 6.23 -8.70
C HIS A 161 -6.94 5.61 -7.97
N GLU A 162 -6.15 6.42 -7.27
CA GLU A 162 -5.01 5.95 -6.48
C GLU A 162 -5.45 5.00 -5.36
N ILE A 163 -6.46 5.37 -4.57
CA ILE A 163 -6.99 4.52 -3.48
C ILE A 163 -7.48 3.17 -4.02
N ASN A 164 -8.26 3.17 -5.09
CA ASN A 164 -8.77 1.92 -5.69
C ASN A 164 -7.64 1.03 -6.20
N GLN A 165 -6.61 1.62 -6.81
CA GLN A 165 -5.44 0.89 -7.29
C GLN A 165 -4.67 0.26 -6.11
N LEU A 166 -4.40 1.04 -5.06
CA LEU A 166 -3.67 0.57 -3.87
C LEU A 166 -4.48 -0.48 -3.10
N SER A 167 -5.79 -0.28 -2.95
CA SER A 167 -6.68 -1.22 -2.26
C SER A 167 -6.77 -2.54 -3.01
N THR A 168 -6.95 -2.53 -4.33
CA THR A 168 -7.04 -3.77 -5.13
C THR A 168 -5.73 -4.56 -5.10
N ALA A 169 -4.59 -3.87 -5.26
CA ALA A 169 -3.29 -4.53 -5.33
C ALA A 169 -2.74 -4.94 -3.94
N GLY A 170 -2.99 -4.12 -2.92
CA GLY A 170 -2.45 -4.29 -1.57
C GLY A 170 -3.27 -5.24 -0.68
N SER A 171 -4.60 -5.24 -0.81
CA SER A 171 -5.49 -5.96 0.11
C SER A 171 -5.33 -7.47 0.10
N GLN A 172 -4.99 -8.06 -1.05
CA GLN A 172 -4.81 -9.51 -1.17
C GLN A 172 -3.53 -10.02 -0.47
N LYS A 173 -2.57 -9.13 -0.19
CA LYS A 173 -1.25 -9.50 0.35
C LYS A 173 -1.18 -9.40 1.88
N ILE A 174 -2.18 -8.83 2.54
CA ILE A 174 -2.15 -8.59 3.99
C ILE A 174 -2.53 -9.89 4.74
N PRO A 175 -1.68 -10.39 5.66
CA PRO A 175 -1.98 -11.59 6.43
C PRO A 175 -3.12 -11.38 7.43
N GLU A 176 -3.95 -12.40 7.62
CA GLU A 176 -5.12 -12.41 8.52
C GLU A 176 -4.77 -12.00 9.96
N SER A 177 -3.58 -12.40 10.44
CA SER A 177 -3.10 -12.06 11.78
C SER A 177 -2.96 -10.56 11.98
N VAL A 178 -2.49 -9.84 10.96
CA VAL A 178 -2.30 -8.38 11.01
C VAL A 178 -3.65 -7.67 10.90
N ARG A 179 -4.55 -8.17 10.06
CA ARG A 179 -5.93 -7.67 9.97
C ARG A 179 -6.66 -7.74 11.31
N LYS A 180 -6.54 -8.86 12.03
CA LYS A 180 -7.11 -9.03 13.37
C LYS A 180 -6.45 -8.10 14.40
N ALA A 181 -5.14 -7.88 14.29
CA ALA A 181 -4.41 -6.93 15.14
C ALA A 181 -4.84 -5.49 14.87
N CYS A 182 -5.06 -5.12 13.60
CA CYS A 182 -5.57 -3.83 13.16
C CYS A 182 -6.93 -3.56 13.82
N ARG A 183 -7.87 -4.50 13.66
CA ARG A 183 -9.20 -4.41 14.28
C ARG A 183 -9.10 -4.12 15.79
N ARG A 184 -8.33 -4.91 16.54
CA ARG A 184 -8.15 -4.72 17.99
C ARG A 184 -7.51 -3.39 18.37
N ARG A 185 -6.65 -2.83 17.50
CA ARG A 185 -5.93 -1.59 17.76
C ARG A 185 -6.83 -0.37 17.55
N PHE A 186 -7.63 -0.39 16.49
CA PHE A 186 -8.48 0.72 16.07
C PHE A 186 -9.91 0.64 16.63
N GLU A 187 -10.37 -0.50 17.14
CA GLU A 187 -11.63 -0.62 17.93
C GLU A 187 -11.71 0.35 19.12
N LYS A 188 -10.56 0.82 19.62
CA LYS A 188 -10.48 1.75 20.75
C LYS A 188 -10.47 3.23 20.36
N VAL A 189 -10.37 3.54 19.07
CA VAL A 189 -10.36 4.92 18.58
C VAL A 189 -11.80 5.29 18.23
N GLN A 190 -12.38 6.25 18.97
CA GLN A 190 -13.71 6.77 18.63
C GLN A 190 -13.65 7.47 17.27
N GLU A 191 -14.67 7.27 16.43
CA GLU A 191 -14.85 7.94 15.14
C GLU A 191 -13.90 7.51 14.00
N PHE A 192 -13.14 6.42 14.17
CA PHE A 192 -12.23 5.90 13.13
C PHE A 192 -12.91 4.85 12.25
N GLU A 193 -12.98 5.09 10.94
CA GLU A 193 -13.53 4.12 9.98
C GLU A 193 -12.48 3.10 9.54
N LEU A 194 -12.77 1.81 9.78
CA LEU A 194 -11.89 0.73 9.37
C LEU A 194 -12.19 0.31 7.92
N PRO A 195 -11.16 -0.04 7.12
CA PRO A 195 -11.36 -0.59 5.80
C PRO A 195 -12.24 -1.85 5.82
N GLU A 196 -13.07 -2.06 4.79
CA GLU A 196 -13.96 -3.23 4.69
C GLU A 196 -13.19 -4.56 4.78
N ILE A 197 -11.95 -4.58 4.31
CA ILE A 197 -11.07 -5.75 4.39
C ILE A 197 -10.83 -6.22 5.83
N CYS A 198 -10.98 -5.33 6.82
CA CYS A 198 -10.88 -5.67 8.22
C CYS A 198 -12.10 -6.43 8.73
N GLY A 199 -13.20 -6.50 7.96
CA GLY A 199 -14.41 -7.29 8.19
C GLY A 199 -15.52 -6.51 8.92
N VAL A 200 -15.65 -5.21 8.65
CA VAL A 200 -16.80 -4.38 9.06
C VAL A 200 -17.45 -3.90 7.76
N ALA A 201 -18.49 -4.60 7.31
CA ALA A 201 -19.32 -4.13 6.21
C ALA A 201 -20.38 -3.19 6.81
N GLU A 202 -20.14 -1.89 6.77
CA GLU A 202 -21.17 -0.93 7.12
C GLU A 202 -22.21 -0.79 6.00
N HIS A 203 -23.47 -0.56 6.38
CA HIS A 203 -24.58 -0.45 5.45
C HIS A 203 -24.53 0.89 4.70
N THR A 204 -24.42 0.85 3.36
CA THR A 204 -24.43 2.04 2.50
C THR A 204 -25.76 2.79 2.60
N ARG A 205 -25.76 4.03 3.10
CA ARG A 205 -26.93 4.93 3.00
C ARG A 205 -26.65 6.07 2.03
N VAL A 206 -27.53 6.18 1.03
CA VAL A 206 -27.51 7.21 -0.01
C VAL A 206 -28.45 8.36 0.38
N TYR A 207 -28.13 9.55 -0.12
CA TYR A 207 -28.88 10.80 0.02
C TYR A 207 -30.40 10.63 -0.18
N VAL A 208 -31.19 11.06 0.81
CA VAL A 208 -32.63 11.29 0.65
C VAL A 208 -32.83 12.80 0.56
N ALA A 209 -33.22 13.30 -0.61
CA ALA A 209 -33.73 14.66 -0.73
C ALA A 209 -34.99 14.76 0.13
N LEU A 210 -34.98 15.57 1.18
CA LEU A 210 -36.21 15.94 1.88
C LEU A 210 -37.07 16.73 0.89
N PRO A 211 -38.26 16.24 0.49
CA PRO A 211 -39.19 17.10 -0.21
C PRO A 211 -39.60 18.20 0.76
N GLY A 212 -39.13 19.41 0.50
CA GLY A 212 -39.82 20.61 0.97
C GLY A 212 -41.25 20.53 0.44
N GLY A 213 -42.17 20.08 1.29
CA GLY A 213 -43.56 20.46 1.19
C GLY A 213 -43.64 21.94 1.52
N GLN A 214 -44.13 22.69 0.53
CA GLN A 214 -44.60 24.09 0.53
C GLN A 214 -44.58 24.85 1.86
#